data_AF-A0A192H2B0-F1
#
_entry.id   AF-A0A192H2B0-F1
#
_cell.length_a   1.000
_cell.length_b   1.000
_cell.length_c   1.000
_cell.angle_alpha   90.00
_cell.angle_beta   90.00
_cell.angle_gamma   90.00
#
_symmetry.space_group_name_H-M   'P 1'
#
loop_
_entity.id
_entity.type
_entity.pdbx_description
1 polymer ?
#
loop_
_entity_poly.entity_id
_entity_poly.type
_entity_poly.pdbx_seq_one_letter_code
_entity_poly.pdbx_strand_id
1 'polypeptide(L)'
;MLTKEDMSDADFQKLLQITLMDLRIRRTLLENDIADQRADLRTLEQDEAIEKLEQQIQPIRRDYDHYHQFIDPEVKPAKDSYFSAD
;
A
#
# COMPACT_ATOMS: atom_id res chain seq x y z
N MET A 1 2.34 -3.09 -29.55
CA MET A 1 1.98 -3.24 -28.13
C MET A 1 3.16 -2.72 -27.34
N LEU A 2 2.94 -1.83 -26.37
CA LEU A 2 4.03 -1.29 -25.55
C LEU A 2 4.41 -2.30 -24.45
N THR A 3 5.68 -2.31 -24.08
CA THR A 3 6.29 -3.18 -23.07
C THR A 3 6.95 -2.34 -21.98
N LYS A 4 7.51 -2.98 -20.95
CA LYS A 4 8.28 -2.28 -19.90
C LYS A 4 9.47 -1.51 -20.50
N GLU A 5 10.08 -2.01 -21.57
CA GLU A 5 11.24 -1.38 -22.22
C GLU A 5 10.90 -0.06 -22.90
N ASP A 6 9.61 0.18 -23.19
CA ASP A 6 9.11 1.44 -23.75
C ASP A 6 8.79 2.50 -22.67
N MET A 7 8.89 2.15 -21.38
CA MET A 7 8.62 3.04 -20.25
C MET A 7 9.91 3.77 -19.84
N SER A 8 9.83 5.10 -19.67
CA SER A 8 10.97 5.84 -19.14
C SER A 8 11.19 5.53 -17.65
N ASP A 9 12.42 5.69 -17.17
CA ASP A 9 12.72 5.53 -15.74
C ASP A 9 11.87 6.47 -14.87
N ALA A 10 11.58 7.69 -15.35
CA ALA A 10 10.72 8.63 -14.66
C ALA A 10 9.27 8.13 -14.54
N ASP A 11 8.72 7.53 -15.60
CA ASP A 11 7.39 6.92 -15.58
C ASP A 11 7.35 5.71 -14.64
N PHE A 12 8.41 4.89 -14.65
CA PHE A 12 8.55 3.76 -13.74
C PHE A 12 8.58 4.21 -12.27
N GLN A 13 9.37 5.24 -11.94
CA GLN A 13 9.45 5.79 -10.59
C GLN A 13 8.11 6.39 -10.14
N LYS A 14 7.39 7.06 -11.04
CA LYS A 14 6.04 7.56 -10.76
C LYS A 14 5.05 6.43 -10.46
N LEU A 15 5.06 5.36 -11.26
CA LEU A 15 4.23 4.18 -11.02
C LEU A 15 4.58 3.52 -9.69
N LEU A 16 5.87 3.37 -9.39
CA LEU A 16 6.35 2.79 -8.14
C LEU A 16 5.85 3.58 -6.92
N GLN A 17 5.92 4.91 -6.97
CA GLN A 17 5.41 5.79 -5.92
C GLN A 17 3.90 5.62 -5.72
N ILE A 18 3.12 5.56 -6.81
CA ILE A 18 1.67 5.33 -6.75
C ILE A 18 1.37 3.97 -6.12
N THR A 19 2.06 2.92 -6.55
CA THR A 19 1.88 1.57 -6.01
C THR A 19 2.21 1.49 -4.52
N LEU A 20 3.32 2.12 -4.09
CA LEU A 20 3.70 2.16 -2.68
C LEU A 20 2.70 2.95 -1.82
N MET A 21 2.15 4.04 -2.36
CA MET A 21 1.08 4.79 -1.69
C MET A 21 -0.19 3.95 -1.55
N ASP A 22 -0.61 3.26 -2.61
CA ASP A 22 -1.78 2.37 -2.58
C ASP A 22 -1.60 1.21 -1.58
N LEU A 23 -0.44 0.53 -1.60
CA LEU A 23 -0.12 -0.54 -0.64
C LEU A 23 -0.17 -0.03 0.80
N ARG A 24 0.37 1.18 1.04
CA ARG A 24 0.30 1.82 2.36
C ARG A 24 -1.15 2.09 2.77
N ILE A 25 -1.98 2.64 1.88
CA ILE A 25 -3.40 2.91 2.18
C ILE A 25 -4.14 1.63 2.51
N ARG A 26 -4.00 0.59 1.68
CA ARG A 26 -4.65 -0.72 1.91
C ARG A 26 -4.23 -1.34 3.23
N ARG A 27 -2.94 -1.26 3.57
CA ARG A 27 -2.44 -1.71 4.88
C ARG A 27 -3.09 -0.94 6.02
N THR A 28 -3.14 0.40 5.94
CA THR A 28 -3.76 1.23 6.97
C THR A 28 -5.22 0.88 7.19
N LEU A 29 -5.99 0.62 6.13
CA LEU A 29 -7.40 0.22 6.23
C LEU A 29 -7.54 -1.11 7.00
N LEU A 30 -6.74 -2.12 6.65
CA LEU A 30 -6.77 -3.41 7.35
C LEU A 30 -6.30 -3.30 8.81
N GLU A 31 -5.31 -2.45 9.10
CA GLU A 31 -4.84 -2.20 10.46
C GLU A 31 -5.91 -1.49 11.31
N ASN A 32 -6.71 -0.60 10.71
CA ASN A 32 -7.87 0.01 11.37
C ASN A 32 -8.96 -1.03 11.66
N ASP A 33 -9.28 -1.89 10.68
CA ASP A 33 -10.28 -2.96 10.87
C ASP A 33 -9.87 -3.90 12.02
N ILE A 34 -8.57 -4.24 12.13
CA ILE A 34 -8.05 -5.02 13.28
C ILE A 34 -8.22 -4.26 14.59
N ALA A 35 -7.95 -2.96 14.61
CA ALA A 35 -8.11 -2.15 15.80
C ALA A 35 -9.57 -2.12 16.27
N ASP A 36 -10.52 -2.01 15.34
CA ASP A 36 -11.95 -2.04 15.63
C ASP A 36 -12.38 -3.40 16.19
N GLN A 37 -11.95 -4.52 15.58
CA GLN A 37 -12.23 -5.86 16.08
C GLN A 37 -11.67 -6.11 17.49
N ARG A 38 -10.56 -5.45 17.85
CA ARG A 38 -9.93 -5.56 19.18
C ARG A 38 -10.57 -4.65 20.24
N ALA A 39 -11.29 -3.60 19.83
CA ALA A 39 -11.91 -2.64 20.74
C ALA A 39 -13.17 -3.22 21.41
N ASP A 40 -13.80 -4.21 20.78
CA ASP A 40 -14.97 -4.92 21.30
C ASP A 40 -14.59 -6.10 22.22
N LEU A 41 -15.56 -6.63 22.98
CA LEU A 41 -15.38 -7.78 23.87
C LEU A 41 -14.86 -9.01 23.10
N ARG A 42 -13.60 -9.40 23.33
CA ARG A 42 -12.93 -10.53 22.66
C ARG A 42 -13.79 -11.80 22.61
N THR A 43 -14.25 -12.15 21.41
CA THR A 43 -14.90 -13.43 21.09
C THR A 43 -14.02 -14.28 20.19
N LEU A 44 -14.30 -15.59 20.12
CA LEU A 44 -13.63 -16.50 19.18
C LEU A 44 -13.81 -16.06 17.71
N GLU A 45 -14.98 -15.51 17.38
CA GLU A 45 -15.27 -14.99 16.04
C GLU A 45 -14.38 -13.78 15.70
N GLN A 46 -14.11 -12.91 16.67
CA GLN A 46 -13.21 -11.77 16.49
C GLN A 46 -11.76 -12.23 16.32
N ASP A 47 -11.31 -13.25 17.06
CA ASP A 47 -9.96 -13.80 16.90
C ASP A 47 -9.76 -14.36 15.48
N GLU A 48 -10.75 -15.08 14.93
CA GLU A 48 -10.71 -15.56 13.55
C GLU A 48 -10.74 -14.41 12.51
N ALA A 49 -11.53 -13.36 12.77
CA ALA A 49 -11.59 -12.19 11.90
C ALA A 49 -10.24 -11.45 11.87
N ILE A 50 -9.61 -11.26 13.04
CA ILE A 50 -8.28 -10.66 13.16
C ILE A 50 -7.24 -11.49 12.41
N GLU A 51 -7.24 -12.83 12.56
CA GLU A 51 -6.29 -13.69 11.87
C GLU A 51 -6.42 -13.56 10.33
N LYS A 52 -7.65 -13.52 9.81
CA LYS A 52 -7.91 -13.31 8.37
C LYS A 52 -7.40 -11.95 7.88
N LEU A 53 -7.56 -10.90 8.68
CA LEU A 53 -7.04 -9.56 8.35
C LEU A 53 -5.50 -9.56 8.38
N GLU A 54 -4.89 -10.20 9.36
CA GLU A 54 -3.43 -10.33 9.46
C GLU A 54 -2.84 -11.11 8.28
N GLN A 55 -3.51 -12.19 7.83
CA GLN A 55 -3.12 -12.94 6.63
C GLN A 55 -3.18 -12.07 5.36
N GLN A 56 -4.14 -11.15 5.24
CA GLN A 56 -4.24 -10.20 4.12
C GLN A 56 -3.15 -9.11 4.17
N ILE A 57 -2.69 -8.73 5.35
CA ILE A 57 -1.62 -7.73 5.51
C ILE A 57 -0.25 -8.28 5.05
N GLN A 58 0.02 -9.58 5.22
CA GLN A 58 1.32 -10.17 4.89
C GLN A 58 1.79 -9.94 3.44
N PRO A 59 0.99 -10.24 2.39
CA PRO A 59 1.41 -9.97 1.01
C PRO A 59 1.61 -8.47 0.76
N ILE A 60 0.80 -7.60 1.34
CA ILE A 60 0.93 -6.14 1.19
C ILE A 60 2.27 -5.66 1.77
N ARG A 61 2.66 -6.16 2.95
CA ARG A 61 3.96 -5.85 3.55
C ARG A 61 5.12 -6.33 2.67
N ARG A 62 5.04 -7.57 2.20
CA ARG A 62 6.07 -8.16 1.33
C ARG A 62 6.25 -7.35 0.04
N ASP A 63 5.16 -7.00 -0.62
CA ASP A 63 5.19 -6.23 -1.86
C ASP A 63 5.71 -4.81 -1.61
N TYR A 64 5.25 -4.16 -0.53
CA TYR A 64 5.74 -2.84 -0.15
C TYR A 64 7.25 -2.86 0.10
N ASP A 65 7.73 -3.79 0.93
CA ASP A 65 9.15 -3.92 1.28
C ASP A 65 10.01 -4.26 0.06
N HIS A 66 9.48 -5.04 -0.88
CA HIS A 66 10.16 -5.35 -2.13
C HIS A 66 10.24 -4.12 -3.04
N TYR A 67 9.11 -3.46 -3.30
CA TYR A 67 9.03 -2.33 -4.22
C TYR A 67 9.78 -1.10 -3.70
N HIS A 68 9.79 -0.90 -2.38
CA HIS A 68 10.50 0.22 -1.76
C HIS A 68 12.02 0.17 -2.01
N GLN A 69 12.58 -1.00 -2.33
CA GLN A 69 14.01 -1.14 -2.67
C GLN A 69 14.38 -0.50 -4.02
N PHE A 70 13.38 -0.18 -4.86
CA PHE A 70 13.60 0.38 -6.20
C PHE A 70 13.31 1.89 -6.28
N ILE A 71 12.95 2.54 -5.16
CA ILE A 71 12.80 4.01 -5.15
C ILE A 71 14.16 4.65 -5.36
N ASP A 72 14.22 5.53 -6.34
CA ASP A 72 15.33 6.47 -6.48
C ASP A 72 15.14 7.64 -5.50
N PRO A 73 16.08 7.87 -4.55
CA PRO A 73 15.99 8.96 -3.59
C PRO A 73 16.03 10.35 -4.21
N GLU A 74 16.52 10.49 -5.46
CA GLU A 74 16.57 11.77 -6.18
C GLU A 74 15.23 12.11 -6.88
N VAL A 75 14.38 11.10 -7.10
CA VAL A 75 13.05 11.31 -7.69
C VAL A 75 12.08 11.76 -6.60
N LYS A 76 11.87 13.09 -6.55
CA LYS A 76 10.91 13.69 -5.62
C LYS A 76 9.53 13.09 -5.84
N PRO A 77 8.78 12.76 -4.76
CA PRO A 77 7.39 12.39 -4.90
C PRO A 77 6.66 13.49 -5.66
N ALA A 78 5.83 13.10 -6.63
CA ALA A 78 5.00 14.03 -7.37
C ALA A 78 4.16 14.84 -6.38
N LYS A 79 4.58 16.07 -6.08
CA LYS A 79 3.85 16.96 -5.19
C LYS A 79 2.48 17.25 -5.79
N ASP A 80 1.44 16.84 -5.07
CA ASP A 80 0.14 17.49 -4.93
C ASP A 80 -0.55 18.01 -6.20
N SER A 81 -0.52 17.27 -7.32
CA SER A 81 -1.32 17.63 -8.50
C SER A 81 -2.69 16.91 -8.58
N TYR A 82 -3.08 16.15 -7.55
CA TYR A 82 -4.36 15.42 -7.54
C TYR A 82 -5.48 16.09 -6.72
N PHE A 83 -5.20 17.22 -6.06
CA PHE A 83 -6.20 18.00 -5.34
C PHE A 83 -6.16 19.47 -5.77
N SER A 84 -6.50 19.73 -7.03
CA SER A 84 -7.08 21.01 -7.43
C SER A 84 -8.51 20.71 -7.85
N ALA A 85 -9.41 20.68 -6.86
CA ALA A 85 -10.83 20.77 -7.11
C ALA A 85 -11.17 22.27 -7.15
N ASP A 86 -11.55 22.75 -8.34
CA ASP A 86 -12.35 23.97 -8.49
C ASP A 86 -13.76 23.74 -7.91
#